data_AF-A0A357F4Q2-F1
#
_entry.id   AF-A0A357F4Q2-F1
#
_cell.length_a   1.000
_cell.length_b   1.000
_cell.length_c   1.000
_cell.angle_alpha   90.00
_cell.angle_beta   90.00
_cell.angle_gamma   90.00
#
_symmetry.space_group_name_H-M   'P 1'
#
loop_
_entity.id
_entity.type
_entity.pdbx_description
1 polymer ?
#
loop_
_entity_poly.entity_id
_entity_poly.type
_entity_poly.pdbx_seq_one_letter_code
_entity_poly.pdbx_strand_id
1 'polypeptide(L)'
;MDTGSIEESASFGANPENRFSYALLFAPMAAETGAAFSNSRLTVEIPKDKGIEWAASEAVGIESVQRISGAGDMKILIEKDFACRSSKRRDEDSDAFPNPVVEQC
;
A
#
# COMPACT_ATOMS: atom_id res chain seq x y z
N MET A 1 -7.77 1.70 -20.88
CA MET A 1 -7.45 0.65 -19.87
C MET A 1 -6.81 1.39 -18.73
N ASP A 2 -7.61 1.96 -17.85
CA ASP A 2 -7.08 2.93 -16.88
C ASP A 2 -6.47 2.16 -15.71
N THR A 3 -5.14 2.10 -15.71
CA THR A 3 -4.30 1.74 -14.57
C THR A 3 -4.18 2.96 -13.68
N GLY A 4 -4.61 2.84 -12.42
CA GLY A 4 -4.35 3.85 -11.40
C GLY A 4 -3.09 3.50 -10.62
N SER A 5 -2.32 4.49 -10.19
CA SER A 5 -1.20 4.28 -9.27
C SER A 5 -1.14 5.39 -8.23
N ILE A 6 -0.79 5.02 -7.00
CA ILE A 6 -0.44 5.95 -5.92
C ILE A 6 1.02 5.71 -5.60
N GLU A 7 1.82 6.77 -5.54
CA GLU A 7 3.27 6.72 -5.30
C GLU A 7 3.65 7.72 -4.21
N GLU A 8 4.64 7.34 -3.41
CA GLU A 8 5.34 8.23 -2.48
C GLU A 8 6.84 7.95 -2.52
N SER A 9 7.65 8.87 -1.99
CA SER A 9 9.10 8.74 -1.99
C SER A 9 9.80 9.45 -0.84
N ALA A 10 10.98 8.96 -0.49
CA ALA A 10 11.89 9.58 0.47
C ALA A 10 13.27 9.82 -0.17
N SER A 11 13.81 11.02 0.02
CA SER A 11 15.15 11.40 -0.44
C SER A 11 16.16 11.33 0.72
N PHE A 12 17.32 10.73 0.47
CA PHE A 12 18.36 10.48 1.46
C PHE A 12 19.65 11.25 1.10
N GLY A 13 19.79 12.44 1.67
CA GLY A 13 20.93 13.32 1.43
C GLY A 13 20.81 14.13 0.13
N ALA A 14 21.89 14.79 -0.26
CA ALA A 14 21.88 15.76 -1.36
C ALA A 14 21.96 15.14 -2.77
N ASN A 15 22.34 13.86 -2.88
CA ASN A 15 22.42 13.17 -4.17
C ASN A 15 21.02 12.74 -4.63
N PRO A 16 20.52 13.18 -5.80
CA PRO A 16 19.21 12.79 -6.32
C PRO A 16 19.02 11.28 -6.51
N GLU A 17 20.10 10.53 -6.73
CA GLU A 17 20.07 9.07 -6.89
C GLU A 17 19.74 8.34 -5.58
N ASN A 18 19.92 9.01 -4.45
CA ASN A 18 19.59 8.46 -3.14
C ASN A 18 18.10 8.67 -2.83
N ARG A 19 17.23 8.31 -3.77
CA ARG A 19 15.78 8.37 -3.58
C ARG A 19 15.21 6.97 -3.54
N PHE A 20 14.46 6.66 -2.50
CA PHE A 20 13.62 5.48 -2.45
C PHE A 20 12.20 5.88 -2.82
N SER A 21 11.55 5.13 -3.71
CA SER A 21 10.15 5.33 -4.05
C SER A 21 9.37 4.04 -3.87
N TYR A 22 8.09 4.17 -3.62
CA TYR A 22 7.20 3.02 -3.53
C TYR A 22 5.83 3.36 -4.09
N ALA A 23 5.18 2.39 -4.71
CA ALA A 23 3.89 2.60 -5.35
C ALA A 23 2.96 1.40 -5.20
N LEU A 24 1.67 1.69 -5.03
CA LEU A 24 0.59 0.75 -5.26
C LEU A 24 0.08 0.94 -6.69
N LEU A 25 0.15 -0.11 -7.51
CA LEU A 25 -0.35 -0.12 -8.88
C LEU A 25 -1.60 -0.98 -8.98
N PHE A 26 -2.71 -0.39 -9.39
CA PHE A 26 -3.95 -1.12 -9.67
C PHE A 26 -3.91 -1.64 -11.11
N ALA A 27 -3.52 -2.91 -11.26
CA ALA A 27 -3.27 -3.56 -12.54
C ALA A 27 -4.51 -4.35 -13.00
N PRO A 28 -5.18 -3.98 -14.10
CA PRO A 28 -6.37 -4.69 -14.61
C PRO A 28 -6.09 -6.14 -15.04
N MET A 29 -4.84 -6.46 -15.38
CA MET A 29 -4.44 -7.78 -15.87
C MET A 29 -3.67 -8.61 -14.84
N ALA A 30 -3.43 -8.07 -13.64
CA ALA A 30 -2.78 -8.84 -12.59
C ALA A 30 -3.76 -9.90 -12.06
N ALA A 31 -3.31 -11.16 -12.03
CA ALA A 31 -4.08 -12.25 -11.45
C ALA A 31 -3.96 -12.29 -9.92
N GLU A 32 -2.78 -11.95 -9.40
CA GLU A 32 -2.46 -11.98 -7.97
C GLU A 32 -1.74 -10.70 -7.55
N THR A 33 -1.76 -10.42 -6.26
CA THR A 33 -0.98 -9.32 -5.68
C THR A 33 0.49 -9.73 -5.59
N GLY A 34 1.38 -8.90 -6.13
CA GLY A 34 2.82 -9.16 -6.15
C GLY A 34 3.62 -7.88 -5.97
N ALA A 35 4.92 -8.02 -5.75
CA ALA A 35 5.85 -6.92 -5.65
C ALA A 35 7.05 -7.10 -6.58
N ALA A 36 7.48 -5.98 -7.14
CA ALA A 36 8.70 -5.86 -7.91
C ALA A 36 9.56 -4.74 -7.33
N PHE A 37 10.88 -4.95 -7.31
CA PHE A 37 11.84 -3.93 -6.90
C PHE A 37 12.84 -3.68 -8.02
N SER A 38 12.91 -2.44 -8.50
CA SER A 38 13.87 -2.02 -9.54
C SER A 38 14.12 -0.52 -9.45
N ASN A 39 15.33 -0.07 -9.80
CA ASN A 39 15.68 1.37 -9.82
C ASN A 39 15.30 2.13 -8.54
N SER A 40 15.61 1.55 -7.37
CA SER A 40 15.25 2.10 -6.05
C SER A 40 13.74 2.34 -5.84
N ARG A 41 12.91 1.59 -6.59
CA ARG A 41 11.45 1.65 -6.52
C ARG A 41 10.85 0.30 -6.18
N LEU A 42 10.05 0.26 -5.12
CA LEU A 42 9.17 -0.86 -4.80
C LEU A 42 7.80 -0.64 -5.43
N THR A 43 7.38 -1.51 -6.34
CA THR A 43 6.02 -1.48 -6.90
C THR A 43 5.27 -2.70 -6.41
N VAL A 44 4.15 -2.48 -5.73
CA VAL A 44 3.20 -3.53 -5.36
C VAL A 44 2.02 -3.46 -6.31
N GLU A 45 1.85 -4.51 -7.09
CA GLU A 45 0.75 -4.67 -8.04
C GLU A 45 -0.44 -5.32 -7.33
N ILE A 46 -1.62 -4.75 -7.48
CA ILE A 46 -2.86 -5.27 -6.95
C ILE A 46 -3.82 -5.47 -8.14
N PRO A 47 -4.48 -6.65 -8.27
CA PRO A 47 -5.58 -6.81 -9.22
C PRO A 47 -6.60 -5.69 -9.04
N LYS A 48 -6.95 -4.99 -10.12
CA LYS A 48 -7.76 -3.76 -10.05
C LYS A 48 -9.05 -3.96 -9.25
N ASP A 49 -9.78 -5.05 -9.51
CA ASP A 49 -11.06 -5.33 -8.85
C ASP A 49 -10.88 -5.57 -7.34
N LYS A 50 -9.82 -6.30 -6.96
CA LYS A 50 -9.44 -6.51 -5.54
C LYS A 50 -9.12 -5.19 -4.84
N GLY A 51 -8.42 -4.29 -5.53
CA GLY A 51 -8.10 -2.96 -4.99
C GLY A 51 -9.33 -2.08 -4.79
N ILE A 52 -10.26 -2.09 -5.74
CA ILE A 52 -11.55 -1.36 -5.65
C ILE A 52 -12.39 -1.91 -4.50
N GLU A 53 -12.52 -3.24 -4.40
CA GLU A 53 -13.27 -3.90 -3.32
C GLU A 53 -12.66 -3.60 -1.94
N TRP A 54 -11.33 -3.70 -1.81
CA TRP A 54 -10.63 -3.37 -0.57
C TRP A 54 -10.85 -1.90 -0.17
N ALA A 55 -10.70 -0.96 -1.10
CA ALA A 55 -10.91 0.45 -0.83
C ALA A 55 -12.33 0.77 -0.37
N ALA A 56 -13.34 0.10 -0.94
CA ALA A 56 -14.76 0.33 -0.67
C ALA A 56 -15.34 -0.47 0.52
N SER A 57 -14.58 -1.38 1.13
CA SER A 57 -15.04 -2.25 2.21
C SER A 57 -14.43 -1.90 3.58
N GLU A 58 -14.90 -2.57 4.63
CA GLU A 58 -14.32 -2.49 5.98
C GLU A 58 -13.05 -3.35 6.16
N ALA A 59 -12.55 -3.97 5.09
CA ALA A 59 -11.33 -4.77 5.15
C ALA A 59 -10.13 -3.88 5.52
N VAL A 60 -9.38 -4.30 6.55
CA VAL A 60 -8.17 -3.61 7.03
C VAL A 60 -7.06 -3.69 5.99
N GLY A 61 -6.86 -4.87 5.40
CA GLY A 61 -5.74 -5.10 4.52
C GLY A 61 -5.94 -6.18 3.45
N ILE A 62 -4.92 -6.28 2.59
CA ILE A 62 -4.75 -7.29 1.57
C ILE A 62 -3.52 -8.13 1.92
N GLU A 63 -3.74 -9.44 2.04
CA GLU A 63 -2.66 -10.42 2.17
C GLU A 63 -2.38 -11.12 0.83
N SER A 64 -1.10 -11.43 0.60
CA SER A 64 -0.64 -12.24 -0.54
C SER A 64 0.67 -12.96 -0.21
N VAL A 65 0.94 -14.03 -0.95
CA VAL A 65 2.23 -14.74 -0.91
C VAL A 65 2.76 -14.83 -2.33
N GLN A 66 3.93 -14.23 -2.55
CA GLN A 66 4.64 -14.28 -3.81
C GLN A 66 5.80 -15.27 -3.71
N ARG A 67 5.85 -16.23 -4.64
CA ARG A 67 7.00 -17.14 -4.76
C ARG A 67 8.17 -16.41 -5.39
N ILE A 68 9.33 -16.49 -4.75
CA ILE A 68 10.60 -15.95 -5.23
C ILE A 68 11.49 -17.11 -5.66
N SER A 69 11.81 -17.14 -6.96
CA SER A 69 12.65 -18.20 -7.54
C SER A 69 13.98 -18.29 -6.79
N GLY A 70 14.25 -19.45 -6.19
CA GLY A 70 15.48 -19.72 -5.45
C GLY A 70 15.57 -19.09 -4.05
N ALA A 71 14.55 -18.34 -3.60
CA ALA A 71 14.56 -17.67 -2.29
C ALA A 71 13.32 -17.97 -1.42
N GLY A 72 12.42 -18.85 -1.88
CA GLY A 72 11.25 -19.27 -1.12
C GLY A 72 10.08 -18.32 -1.30
N ASP A 73 9.29 -18.11 -0.24
CA ASP A 73 8.05 -17.34 -0.29
C ASP A 73 8.21 -15.98 0.38
N MET A 74 7.73 -14.93 -0.28
CA MET A 74 7.61 -13.58 0.26
C MET A 74 6.15 -13.31 0.64
N LYS A 75 5.92 -12.95 1.90
CA LYS A 75 4.59 -12.50 2.37
C LYS A 75 4.44 -11.00 2.12
N ILE A 76 3.29 -10.60 1.59
CA ILE A 76 2.90 -9.22 1.35
C ILE A 76 1.66 -8.93 2.18
N LEU A 77 1.71 -7.86 2.96
CA LEU A 77 0.57 -7.31 3.70
C LEU A 77 0.47 -5.82 3.37
N ILE A 78 -0.70 -5.40 2.90
CA ILE A 78 -1.03 -4.00 2.57
C ILE A 78 -2.17 -3.60 3.50
N GLU A 79 -2.01 -2.55 4.30
CA GLU A 79 -3.02 -2.13 5.28
C GLU A 79 -3.45 -0.69 5.04
N LYS A 80 -4.72 -0.40 5.34
CA LYS A 80 -5.22 0.97 5.43
C LYS A 80 -4.57 1.63 6.64
N ASP A 81 -4.08 2.84 6.45
CA ASP A 81 -3.65 3.66 7.57
C ASP A 81 -4.89 4.19 8.29
N PHE A 82 -5.15 3.73 9.52
CA PHE A 82 -6.33 4.11 10.29
C PHE A 82 -6.00 5.18 11.32
N ALA A 83 -6.89 6.15 11.47
CA ALA A 83 -6.73 7.22 12.44
C ALA A 83 -6.56 6.67 13.87
N CYS A 84 -5.67 7.30 14.64
CA CYS A 84 -5.49 6.96 16.04
C CYS A 84 -6.79 7.13 16.85
N ARG A 85 -7.07 6.19 17.77
CA ARG A 85 -8.27 6.20 18.65
C ARG A 85 -8.31 7.37 19.65
N SER A 86 -7.30 8.25 19.66
CA SER A 86 -7.25 9.36 20.60
C SER A 86 -8.18 10.51 20.16
N SER A 87 -8.87 11.11 21.12
CA SER A 87 -9.83 12.22 20.90
C SER A 87 -9.21 13.51 20.33
N LYS A 88 -7.88 13.60 20.25
CA LYS A 88 -7.19 14.67 19.54
C LYS A 88 -6.80 14.18 18.16
N ARG A 89 -7.58 14.56 17.15
CA ARG A 89 -7.13 14.54 15.74
C ARG A 89 -5.85 15.37 15.66
N ARG A 90 -4.75 14.75 15.24
CA ARG A 90 -3.55 15.49 14.84
C ARG A 90 -3.67 15.84 13.37
N ASP A 91 -2.94 16.86 12.91
CA ASP A 91 -2.87 17.19 11.49
C ASP A 91 -2.36 15.98 10.67
N GLU A 92 -1.55 15.14 11.31
CA GLU A 92 -1.01 13.87 10.80
C GLU A 92 -2.09 12.82 10.48
N ASP A 93 -3.28 12.89 11.10
CA ASP A 93 -4.40 11.96 10.88
C ASP A 93 -5.40 12.45 9.82
N SER A 94 -5.09 13.54 9.11
CA SER A 94 -6.06 14.18 8.19
C SER A 94 -6.43 13.29 6.99
N ASP A 95 -5.48 12.48 6.51
CA ASP A 95 -5.64 11.57 5.38
C ASP A 95 -5.88 10.10 5.79
N ALA A 96 -5.98 9.82 7.10
CA ALA A 96 -6.14 8.47 7.62
C ALA A 96 -7.59 7.96 7.47
N PHE A 97 -7.76 6.66 7.26
CA PHE A 97 -9.06 5.99 7.22
C PHE A 97 -9.75 6.06 8.60
N PRO A 98 -11.10 6.15 8.63
CA PRO A 98 -11.85 6.05 9.88
C PRO A 98 -11.57 4.71 10.56
N ASN A 99 -11.16 4.75 11.82
CA ASN A 99 -10.89 3.54 12.57
C ASN A 99 -12.19 2.72 12.74
N PRO A 100 -12.26 1.43 12.36
CA PRO A 100 -13.49 0.65 12.45
C PRO A 100 -13.88 0.31 13.90
N VAL A 101 -12.94 0.45 14.85
CA VAL A 101 -13.15 0.19 16.28
C VAL A 101 -13.11 1.47 17.12
N VAL A 102 -13.54 2.62 16.58
CA VAL A 102 -13.72 3.81 17.43
C VAL A 102 -14.62 3.41 18.61
N GLU A 103 -14.05 3.45 19.82
CA GLU A 103 -14.88 3.47 21.02
C GLU A 103 -15.81 4.68 20.86
N GLN A 104 -17.12 4.43 20.91
CA GLN A 104 -18.06 5.51 21.21
C GLN A 104 -17.60 6.11 22.53
N CYS A 105 -17.13 7.36 22.51
CA CYS A 105 -17.17 8.17 23.71
C CYS A 105 -18.62 8.54 23.99
#